data_AF-A0A2E9QYS5-F1
#
_entry.id   AF-A0A2E9QYS5-F1
#
_cell.length_a   1.000
_cell.length_b   1.000
_cell.length_c   1.000
_cell.angle_alpha   90.00
_cell.angle_beta   90.00
_cell.angle_gamma   90.00
#
_symmetry.space_group_name_H-M   'P 1'
#
loop_
_entity.id
_entity.type
_entity.pdbx_description
1 polymer ?
#
loop_
_entity_poly.entity_id
_entity_poly.type
_entity_poly.pdbx_seq_one_letter_code
_entity_poly.pdbx_strand_id
1 'polypeptide(L)'
;MLELSPYYIHLWIQAFAFTQAIEIPVYTLFLRMRTKLSWWECVLFAFGASALTHPLVWFAIPWKHYPFEFMYIAAELFAFGTEAIYLKLLGISWKRALMWSFLANLASAGLGEASRYFLGWP
;
A
#
# COMPACT_ATOMS: atom_id res chain seq x y z
N MET A 1 -12.45 9.34 -12.49
CA MET A 1 -11.68 8.13 -12.82
C MET A 1 -10.39 8.61 -13.43
N LEU A 2 -9.25 8.07 -13.01
CA LEU A 2 -8.08 8.09 -13.89
C LEU A 2 -8.55 7.52 -15.23
N GLU A 3 -8.33 8.23 -16.32
CA GLU A 3 -8.62 7.67 -17.63
C GLU A 3 -7.83 6.36 -17.74
N LEU A 4 -8.46 5.28 -18.20
CA LEU A 4 -7.78 4.00 -18.46
C LEU A 4 -6.83 4.12 -19.68
N SER A 5 -6.13 5.24 -19.80
CA SER A 5 -5.13 5.46 -20.83
C SER A 5 -3.91 4.61 -20.51
N PRO A 6 -3.20 4.11 -21.54
CA PRO A 6 -1.95 3.37 -21.34
C PRO A 6 -0.93 4.14 -20.50
N TYR A 7 -0.93 5.47 -20.60
CA TYR A 7 -0.04 6.35 -19.83
C TYR A 7 -0.33 6.29 -18.32
N TYR A 8 -1.60 6.42 -17.90
CA TYR A 8 -1.94 6.34 -16.48
C TYR A 8 -1.73 4.94 -15.90
N ILE A 9 -2.01 3.89 -16.69
CA ILE A 9 -1.73 2.51 -16.29
C ILE A 9 -0.23 2.31 -16.06
N HIS A 10 0.62 2.86 -16.94
CA HIS A 10 2.07 2.78 -16.78
C HIS A 10 2.54 3.48 -15.50
N LEU A 11 2.07 4.69 -15.22
CA LEU A 11 2.39 5.41 -13.97
C LEU A 11 1.92 4.62 -12.74
N TRP A 12 0.72 4.06 -12.79
CA TRP A 12 0.18 3.23 -11.72
C TRP A 12 1.02 1.97 -11.49
N ILE A 13 1.49 1.29 -12.55
CA ILE A 13 2.37 0.12 -12.43
C ILE A 13 3.68 0.51 -11.75
N GLN A 14 4.28 1.64 -12.12
CA GLN A 14 5.52 2.13 -11.52
C GLN A 14 5.35 2.42 -10.02
N ALA A 15 4.29 3.17 -9.67
CA ALA A 15 3.94 3.46 -8.28
C ALA A 15 3.68 2.17 -7.49
N PHE A 16 2.87 1.26 -8.05
CA PHE A 16 2.56 -0.02 -7.42
C PHE A 16 3.82 -0.86 -7.19
N ALA A 17 4.69 -0.97 -8.20
CA ALA A 17 5.94 -1.71 -8.08
C ALA A 17 6.85 -1.13 -6.99
N PHE A 18 6.90 0.19 -6.85
CA PHE A 18 7.64 0.86 -5.78
C PHE A 18 7.05 0.60 -4.40
N THR A 19 5.72 0.72 -4.26
CA THR A 19 5.01 0.35 -3.05
C THR A 19 5.34 -1.10 -2.65
N GLN A 20 5.27 -2.04 -3.59
CA GLN A 20 5.61 -3.44 -3.33
C GLN A 20 7.08 -3.61 -2.90
N ALA A 21 8.01 -2.88 -3.51
CA ALA A 21 9.43 -2.94 -3.15
C ALA A 21 9.71 -2.52 -1.71
N ILE A 22 8.84 -1.67 -1.12
CA ILE A 22 8.97 -1.19 0.26
C ILE A 22 8.14 -2.02 1.23
N GLU A 23 6.87 -2.24 0.92
CA GLU A 23 5.93 -2.84 1.85
C GLU A 23 6.09 -4.35 1.98
N ILE A 24 6.49 -5.06 0.90
CA ILE A 24 6.72 -6.51 0.97
C ILE A 24 7.79 -6.83 2.02
N PRO A 25 8.99 -6.21 2.01
CA PRO A 25 9.98 -6.43 3.06
C PRO A 25 9.45 -6.13 4.47
N VAL A 26 8.76 -5.00 4.65
CA VAL A 26 8.24 -4.56 5.96
C VAL A 26 7.25 -5.59 6.52
N TYR A 27 6.23 -5.94 5.74
CA TYR A 27 5.22 -6.91 6.17
C TYR A 27 5.78 -8.32 6.27
N THR A 28 6.68 -8.73 5.37
CA THR A 28 7.30 -10.06 5.43
C THR A 28 8.10 -10.23 6.72
N LEU A 29 8.96 -9.27 7.06
CA LEU A 29 9.73 -9.29 8.30
C LEU A 29 8.81 -9.35 9.52
N PHE A 30 7.76 -8.52 9.52
CA PHE A 30 6.77 -8.51 10.58
C PHE A 30 6.05 -9.85 10.76
N LEU A 31 5.49 -10.40 9.68
CA LEU A 31 4.73 -11.65 9.70
C LEU A 31 5.63 -12.82 10.12
N ARG A 32 6.88 -12.84 9.65
CA ARG A 32 7.88 -13.85 10.07
C ARG A 32 8.16 -13.82 11.58
N MET A 33 8.17 -12.64 12.20
CA MET A 33 8.39 -12.51 13.64
C MET A 33 7.18 -12.89 14.49
N ARG A 34 5.97 -12.94 13.91
CA ARG A 34 4.71 -13.01 14.67
C ARG A 34 3.82 -14.19 14.34
N THR A 35 4.12 -14.90 13.26
CA THR A 35 3.34 -16.04 12.80
C THR A 35 4.25 -17.25 12.58
N LYS A 36 3.65 -18.42 12.36
CA LYS A 36 4.37 -19.64 11.97
C LYS A 36 4.43 -19.84 10.46
N LEU A 37 4.05 -18.81 9.69
CA LEU A 37 4.02 -18.86 8.24
C LEU A 37 5.44 -19.04 7.68
N SER A 38 5.54 -19.81 6.61
CA SER A 38 6.74 -19.92 5.79
C SER A 38 7.11 -18.58 5.18
N TRP A 39 8.35 -18.46 4.68
CA TRP A 39 8.81 -17.25 4.00
C TRP A 39 7.90 -16.85 2.83
N TRP A 40 7.51 -17.82 2.00
CA TRP A 40 6.68 -17.57 0.82
C TRP A 40 5.25 -17.17 1.17
N GLU A 41 4.67 -17.75 2.21
CA GLU A 41 3.36 -17.31 2.71
C GLU A 41 3.43 -15.87 3.21
N CYS A 42 4.48 -15.49 3.97
CA CYS A 42 4.65 -14.11 4.41
C CYS A 42 4.76 -13.14 3.23
N VAL A 43 5.54 -13.47 2.20
CA VAL A 43 5.68 -12.66 0.99
C VAL A 43 4.33 -12.55 0.25
N LEU A 44 3.58 -13.65 0.13
CA LEU A 44 2.28 -13.66 -0.54
C LEU A 44 1.26 -12.79 0.19
N PHE A 45 1.18 -12.89 1.52
CA PHE A 45 0.29 -12.05 2.32
C PHE A 45 0.74 -10.59 2.34
N ALA A 46 2.05 -10.33 2.35
CA ALA A 46 2.59 -8.99 2.25
C ALA A 46 2.23 -8.32 0.92
N PHE A 47 2.40 -9.04 -0.20
CA PHE A 47 1.96 -8.58 -1.51
C PHE A 47 0.44 -8.37 -1.55
N GLY A 48 -0.32 -9.31 -0.99
CA GLY A 48 -1.77 -9.28 -0.95
C GLY A 48 -2.36 -8.04 -0.26
N ALA A 49 -1.67 -7.50 0.75
CA ALA A 49 -2.11 -6.31 1.46
C ALA A 49 -2.30 -5.12 0.50
N SER A 50 -1.25 -4.70 -0.19
CA SER A 50 -1.33 -3.57 -1.13
C SER A 50 -1.86 -3.93 -2.51
N ALA A 51 -1.78 -5.20 -2.93
CA ALA A 51 -2.43 -5.67 -4.17
C ALA A 51 -3.96 -5.60 -4.12
N LEU A 52 -4.56 -5.61 -2.92
CA LEU A 52 -5.99 -5.41 -2.74
C LEU A 52 -6.37 -3.93 -2.68
N THR A 53 -5.58 -3.10 -1.99
CA THR A 53 -5.92 -1.69 -1.76
C THR A 53 -5.61 -0.81 -2.96
N HIS A 54 -4.43 -0.98 -3.57
CA HIS A 54 -3.94 -0.06 -4.59
C HIS A 54 -4.82 -0.02 -5.85
N PRO A 55 -5.26 -1.15 -6.45
CA PRO A 55 -6.18 -1.11 -7.58
C PRO A 55 -7.54 -0.49 -7.24
N LEU A 56 -8.07 -0.75 -6.04
CA LEU A 56 -9.37 -0.21 -5.62
C LEU A 56 -9.31 1.32 -5.52
N VAL A 57 -8.28 1.85 -4.86
CA VAL A 57 -8.09 3.30 -4.73
C VAL A 57 -8.04 3.98 -6.09
N TRP A 58 -7.24 3.46 -7.02
CA TRP A 58 -6.94 4.17 -8.27
C TRP A 58 -7.97 3.93 -9.39
N PHE A 59 -8.62 2.77 -9.41
CA PHE A 59 -9.55 2.39 -10.48
C PHE A 59 -11.02 2.34 -10.08
N ALA A 60 -11.34 2.09 -8.80
CA ALA A 60 -12.73 1.96 -8.36
C ALA A 60 -13.32 3.25 -7.77
N ILE A 61 -12.50 4.09 -7.12
CA ILE A 61 -13.01 5.28 -6.45
C ILE A 61 -13.08 6.49 -7.42
N PRO A 62 -14.24 7.18 -7.54
CA PRO A 62 -14.44 8.22 -8.53
C PRO A 62 -13.93 9.60 -8.08
N TRP A 63 -12.60 9.78 -8.02
CA TRP A 63 -11.96 11.01 -7.50
C TRP A 63 -12.13 12.30 -8.32
N LYS A 64 -12.80 12.27 -9.48
CA LYS A 64 -12.78 13.36 -10.48
C LYS A 64 -13.23 14.72 -9.93
N HIS A 65 -14.03 14.73 -8.88
CA HIS A 65 -14.64 15.93 -8.31
C HIS A 65 -14.00 16.38 -6.99
N TYR A 66 -12.93 15.73 -6.54
CA TYR A 66 -12.28 16.03 -5.28
C TYR A 66 -10.93 16.72 -5.49
N PRO A 67 -10.53 17.64 -4.61
CA PRO A 67 -9.17 18.18 -4.58
C PRO A 67 -8.15 17.05 -4.43
N PHE A 68 -6.97 17.24 -5.02
CA PHE A 68 -5.90 16.23 -5.01
C PHE A 68 -5.48 15.85 -3.59
N GLU A 69 -5.37 16.84 -2.70
CA GLU A 69 -4.98 16.67 -1.30
C GLU A 69 -6.00 15.82 -0.55
N PHE A 70 -7.29 16.02 -0.82
CA PHE A 70 -8.35 15.20 -0.25
C PHE A 70 -8.28 13.76 -0.77
N MET A 71 -8.14 13.59 -2.09
CA MET A 71 -7.97 12.26 -2.70
C MET A 71 -6.78 11.51 -2.07
N TYR A 72 -5.63 12.18 -1.96
CA TYR A 72 -4.41 11.61 -1.43
C TYR A 72 -4.58 11.17 0.02
N ILE A 73 -5.07 12.06 0.90
CA ILE A 73 -5.30 11.72 2.31
C ILE A 73 -6.33 10.59 2.45
N ALA A 74 -7.41 10.63 1.68
CA ALA A 74 -8.45 9.61 1.73
C ALA A 74 -7.94 8.24 1.22
N ALA A 75 -7.10 8.23 0.19
CA ALA A 75 -6.43 7.03 -0.32
C ALA A 75 -5.52 6.40 0.73
N GLU A 76 -4.66 7.19 1.38
CA GLU A 76 -3.75 6.73 2.43
C GLU A 76 -4.51 6.19 3.65
N LEU A 77 -5.58 6.89 4.08
CA LEU A 77 -6.43 6.42 5.19
C LEU A 77 -7.16 5.13 4.85
N PHE A 78 -7.60 4.97 3.60
CA PHE A 78 -8.21 3.73 3.12
C PHE A 78 -7.20 2.59 3.13
N ALA A 79 -6.02 2.77 2.55
CA ALA A 79 -4.97 1.75 2.53
C ALA A 79 -4.57 1.32 3.95
N PHE A 80 -4.28 2.29 4.82
CA PHE A 80 -4.01 2.06 6.24
C PHE A 80 -5.12 1.23 6.94
N GLY A 81 -6.38 1.64 6.77
CA GLY A 81 -7.51 0.98 7.42
C GLY A 81 -7.70 -0.45 6.91
N THR A 82 -7.70 -0.63 5.59
CA THR A 82 -7.91 -1.93 4.94
C THR A 82 -6.76 -2.90 5.22
N GLU A 83 -5.52 -2.45 5.21
CA GLU A 83 -4.36 -3.28 5.51
C GLU A 83 -4.31 -3.67 6.99
N ALA A 84 -4.66 -2.77 7.91
CA ALA A 84 -4.81 -3.12 9.31
C ALA A 84 -5.90 -4.19 9.53
N ILE A 85 -7.04 -4.09 8.83
CA ILE A 85 -8.08 -5.13 8.85
C ILE A 85 -7.55 -6.43 8.27
N TYR A 86 -6.83 -6.38 7.16
CA TYR A 86 -6.22 -7.55 6.51
C TYR A 86 -5.28 -8.30 7.46
N LEU A 87 -4.35 -7.58 8.12
CA LEU A 87 -3.47 -8.17 9.12
C LEU A 87 -4.24 -8.72 10.32
N LYS A 88 -5.31 -8.03 10.74
CA LYS A 88 -6.17 -8.52 11.82
C LYS A 88 -6.84 -9.85 11.45
N LEU A 89 -7.27 -10.02 10.20
CA LEU A 89 -7.83 -11.28 9.69
C LEU A 89 -6.79 -12.42 9.67
N LEU A 90 -5.50 -12.09 9.55
CA LEU A 90 -4.39 -13.05 9.73
C LEU A 90 -4.07 -13.38 11.20
N GLY A 91 -4.92 -12.94 12.14
CA GLY A 91 -4.78 -13.23 13.58
C GLY A 91 -3.87 -12.27 14.34
N ILE A 92 -3.39 -11.20 13.70
CA ILE A 92 -2.58 -10.17 14.37
C ILE A 92 -3.47 -9.35 15.35
N SER A 93 -2.92 -8.92 16.48
CA SER A 93 -3.66 -8.05 17.40
C SER A 93 -3.88 -6.66 16.79
N TRP A 94 -5.02 -6.02 17.08
CA TRP A 94 -5.37 -4.69 16.54
C TRP A 94 -4.26 -3.64 16.72
N LYS A 95 -3.68 -3.57 17.93
CA LYS A 95 -2.57 -2.66 18.22
C LYS A 95 -1.39 -2.85 17.25
N ARG A 96 -1.03 -4.09 16.93
CA ARG A 96 0.07 -4.40 16.02
C ARG A 96 -0.33 -4.21 14.57
N ALA A 97 -1.54 -4.62 14.20
CA ALA A 97 -2.05 -4.45 12.85
C ALA A 97 -2.07 -2.97 12.44
N LEU A 98 -2.62 -2.10 13.29
CA LEU A 98 -2.62 -0.65 13.08
C LEU A 98 -1.18 -0.11 13.04
N MET A 99 -0.33 -0.47 13.99
CA MET A 99 1.05 0.03 14.04
C MET A 99 1.84 -0.35 12.78
N TRP A 100 1.78 -1.61 12.35
CA TRP A 100 2.55 -2.06 11.19
C TRP A 100 1.98 -1.58 9.87
N SER A 101 0.66 -1.46 9.76
CA SER A 101 0.06 -0.83 8.58
C SER A 101 0.43 0.64 8.47
N PHE A 102 0.37 1.38 9.58
CA PHE A 102 0.83 2.77 9.63
C PHE A 102 2.31 2.89 9.23
N LEU A 103 3.19 2.04 9.76
CA LEU A 103 4.62 2.08 9.42
C LEU A 103 4.89 1.73 7.96
N ALA A 104 4.18 0.75 7.39
CA ALA A 104 4.30 0.38 5.99
C ALA A 104 3.86 1.52 5.06
N ASN A 105 2.68 2.09 5.30
CA ASN A 105 2.12 3.20 4.51
C ASN A 105 3.00 4.46 4.66
N LEU A 106 3.42 4.79 5.89
CA LEU A 106 4.32 5.93 6.12
C LEU A 106 5.64 5.76 5.37
N ALA A 107 6.20 4.55 5.36
CA ALA A 107 7.43 4.27 4.64
C ALA A 107 7.24 4.35 3.13
N SER A 108 6.19 3.72 2.57
CA SER A 108 5.95 3.71 1.12
C SER A 108 5.58 5.10 0.60
N ALA A 109 4.66 5.81 1.25
CA ALA A 109 4.29 7.18 0.89
C ALA A 109 5.45 8.16 1.06
N GLY A 110 6.14 8.11 2.20
CA GLY A 110 7.25 9.02 2.51
C GLY A 110 8.46 8.82 1.58
N LEU A 111 8.84 7.57 1.31
CA LEU A 111 9.90 7.27 0.34
C LEU A 111 9.46 7.58 -1.09
N GLY A 112 8.17 7.41 -1.42
CA GLY A 112 7.63 7.77 -2.74
C GLY A 112 7.73 9.27 -3.01
N GLU A 113 7.29 10.10 -2.06
CA GLU A 113 7.43 11.57 -2.16
C GLU A 113 8.90 12.00 -2.26
N ALA A 114 9.78 11.40 -1.46
CA ALA A 114 11.21 11.67 -1.53
C ALA A 114 11.78 11.26 -2.91
N SER A 115 11.42 10.09 -3.42
CA SER A 115 11.87 9.59 -4.72
C SER A 115 11.38 10.49 -5.85
N ARG A 116 10.12 10.96 -5.83
CA ARG A 116 9.60 11.96 -6.77
C ARG A 116 10.38 13.26 -6.72
N TYR A 117 10.66 13.76 -5.52
CA TYR A 117 11.38 15.02 -5.34
C TYR A 117 12.83 14.95 -5.86
N PHE A 118 13.55 13.86 -5.60
CA PHE A 118 14.97 13.75 -5.96
C PHE A 118 15.24 13.14 -7.33
N LEU A 119 14.39 12.21 -7.78
CA LEU A 119 14.63 11.38 -8.98
C LEU A 119 13.56 11.56 -10.07
N GLY A 120 12.44 12.22 -9.76
CA GLY A 120 11.31 12.34 -10.69
C GLY A 120 10.59 11.02 -10.97
N TRP A 121 10.83 10.00 -10.15
CA TRP A 121 10.31 8.65 -10.29
C TRP A 121 10.38 7.92 -8.95
N PRO A 122 9.43 7.05 -8.60
CA PRO A 122 8.04 6.98 -9.07
C PRO A 122 7.12 7.90 -8.27
#